data_AF-A0A957AU14-F1
#
_entry.id   AF-A0A957AU14-F1
#
_cell.length_a   1.000
_cell.length_b   1.000
_cell.length_c   1.000
_cell.angle_alpha   90.00
_cell.angle_beta   90.00
_cell.angle_gamma   90.00
#
_symmetry.space_group_name_H-M   'P 1'
#
loop_
_entity.id
_entity.type
_entity.pdbx_description
1 polymer ?
#
loop_
_entity_poly.entity_id
_entity_poly.type
_entity_poly.pdbx_seq_one_letter_code
_entity_poly.pdbx_strand_id
1 'polypeptide(L)'
;MAMITFELPMMYGDHHVIEVRKLLKAVPGIDELYASSSFQILEIQFDEQQVTEDEIRARLETAGYLGELALPAETGSAATETDGQPPYFRKTAVFAQTGKTVSFAQQVSYEGRPLWPCPGTNK
;
A
#
# COMPACT_ATOMS: atom_id res chain seq x y z
N MET A 1 24.76 -16.12 -6.94
CA MET A 1 23.90 -15.77 -5.80
C MET A 1 24.15 -14.32 -5.48
N ALA A 2 23.14 -13.48 -5.70
CA ALA A 2 23.16 -12.07 -5.41
C ALA A 2 22.06 -11.73 -4.39
N MET A 3 22.23 -10.60 -3.71
CA MET A 3 21.27 -10.08 -2.75
C MET A 3 20.83 -8.68 -3.19
N ILE A 4 19.53 -8.42 -3.10
CA ILE A 4 18.94 -7.14 -3.45
C ILE A 4 17.85 -6.73 -2.47
N THR A 5 17.72 -5.42 -2.28
CA THR A 5 16.67 -4.81 -1.46
C THR A 5 15.79 -3.89 -2.30
N PHE A 6 14.47 -4.04 -2.17
CA PHE A 6 13.47 -3.17 -2.75
C PHE A 6 12.67 -2.44 -1.67
N GLU A 7 12.41 -1.16 -1.89
CA GLU A 7 11.40 -0.41 -1.14
C GLU A 7 10.02 -0.66 -1.77
N LEU A 8 9.05 -1.07 -0.95
CA LEU A 8 7.68 -1.39 -1.35
C LEU A 8 6.69 -0.53 -0.55
N PRO A 9 6.54 0.78 -0.85
CA PRO A 9 5.69 1.69 -0.07
C PRO A 9 4.23 1.23 0.07
N MET A 10 3.75 0.45 -0.92
CA MET A 10 2.39 -0.09 -0.93
C MET A 10 2.23 -1.37 -0.10
N MET A 11 3.28 -1.90 0.52
CA MET A 11 3.24 -3.12 1.35
C MET A 11 2.91 -2.81 2.84
N TYR A 12 1.82 -2.09 3.10
CA TYR A 12 1.47 -1.61 4.45
C TYR A 12 0.71 -2.62 5.35
N GLY A 13 0.45 -3.84 4.88
CA GLY A 13 -0.33 -4.86 5.60
C GLY A 13 0.35 -6.23 5.64
N ASP A 14 -0.02 -7.05 6.62
CA ASP A 14 0.40 -8.46 6.73
C ASP A 14 -0.06 -9.30 5.52
N HIS A 15 -1.27 -9.07 5.04
CA HIS A 15 -1.80 -9.67 3.82
C HIS A 15 -0.99 -9.28 2.58
N HIS A 16 -0.44 -8.06 2.51
CA HIS A 16 0.47 -7.66 1.43
C HIS A 16 1.78 -8.45 1.48
N VAL A 17 2.35 -8.65 2.67
CA VAL A 17 3.56 -9.49 2.86
C VAL A 17 3.31 -10.90 2.33
N ILE A 18 2.15 -11.49 2.66
CA ILE A 18 1.78 -12.83 2.17
C ILE A 18 1.70 -12.86 0.64
N GLU A 19 1.07 -11.86 0.02
CA GLU A 19 0.92 -11.80 -1.44
C GLU A 19 2.25 -11.55 -2.16
N VAL A 20 3.12 -10.66 -1.66
CA VAL A 20 4.49 -10.48 -2.20
C VAL A 20 5.28 -11.79 -2.15
N ARG A 21 5.19 -12.52 -1.03
CA ARG A 21 5.86 -13.82 -0.88
C ARG A 21 5.32 -14.85 -1.86
N LYS A 22 4.01 -14.91 -2.08
CA LYS A 22 3.41 -15.81 -3.07
C LYS A 22 3.83 -15.45 -4.50
N LEU A 23 3.80 -14.16 -4.83
CA LEU A 23 4.18 -13.63 -6.15
C LEU A 23 5.61 -14.07 -6.53
N LEU A 24 6.55 -13.93 -5.59
CA LEU A 24 7.97 -14.16 -5.85
C LEU A 24 8.41 -15.60 -5.64
N LYS A 25 7.80 -16.36 -4.71
CA LYS A 25 8.10 -17.80 -4.59
C LYS A 25 7.78 -18.61 -5.85
N ALA A 26 6.92 -18.09 -6.73
CA ALA A 26 6.61 -18.72 -8.00
C ALA A 26 7.70 -18.50 -9.08
N VAL A 27 8.72 -17.68 -8.81
CA VAL A 27 9.79 -17.34 -9.75
C VAL A 27 10.98 -18.28 -9.54
N PRO A 28 11.39 -19.05 -10.56
CA PRO A 28 12.61 -19.84 -10.51
C PRO A 28 13.84 -18.96 -10.25
N GLY A 29 14.78 -19.45 -9.44
CA GLY A 29 16.00 -18.71 -9.10
C GLY A 29 15.91 -17.85 -7.83
N ILE A 30 14.74 -17.67 -7.22
CA ILE A 30 14.63 -17.03 -5.90
C ILE A 30 14.84 -18.09 -4.81
N ASP A 31 15.79 -17.85 -3.92
CA ASP A 31 16.18 -18.76 -2.83
C ASP A 31 15.58 -18.31 -1.49
N GLU A 32 16.10 -17.20 -0.96
CA GLU A 32 15.60 -16.58 0.28
C GLU A 32 14.85 -15.28 0.02
N LEU A 33 13.81 -15.04 0.83
CA LEU A 33 12.98 -13.86 0.75
C LEU A 33 12.56 -13.40 2.16
N TYR A 34 12.95 -12.18 2.49
CA TYR A 34 12.52 -11.44 3.68
C TYR A 34 11.66 -10.24 3.26
N ALA A 35 10.44 -10.13 3.80
CA ALA A 35 9.53 -9.03 3.51
C ALA A 35 8.95 -8.49 4.82
N SER A 36 8.99 -7.17 5.00
CA SER A 36 8.49 -6.49 6.20
C SER A 36 7.59 -5.33 5.86
N SER A 37 6.31 -5.42 6.23
CA SER A 37 5.36 -4.32 6.08
C SER A 37 5.64 -3.16 7.03
N SER A 38 6.27 -3.41 8.19
CA SER A 38 6.64 -2.36 9.14
C SER A 38 7.73 -1.44 8.59
N PHE A 39 8.65 -2.00 7.80
CA PHE A 39 9.72 -1.23 7.16
C PHE A 39 9.46 -0.95 5.68
N GLN A 40 8.42 -1.54 5.11
CA GLN A 40 8.11 -1.47 3.68
C GLN A 40 9.30 -1.89 2.80
N ILE A 41 10.02 -2.93 3.23
CA ILE A 41 11.20 -3.45 2.51
C ILE A 41 11.02 -4.92 2.14
N LEU A 42 11.63 -5.29 1.03
CA LEU A 42 11.78 -6.65 0.55
C LEU A 42 13.25 -6.92 0.25
N GLU A 43 13.84 -7.91 0.90
CA GLU A 43 15.18 -8.41 0.64
C GLU A 43 15.09 -9.80 0.02
N ILE A 44 15.85 -10.03 -1.05
CA ILE A 44 15.80 -11.26 -1.84
C ILE A 44 17.21 -11.74 -2.09
N GLN A 45 17.43 -13.03 -1.90
CA GLN A 45 18.58 -13.75 -2.43
C GLN A 45 18.18 -14.54 -3.67
N PHE A 46 18.89 -14.34 -4.78
CA PHE A 46 18.54 -14.97 -6.05
C PHE A 46 19.75 -15.41 -6.88
N ASP A 47 19.50 -16.33 -7.82
CA ASP A 47 20.45 -16.81 -8.81
C ASP A 47 20.35 -15.99 -10.10
N GLU A 48 21.39 -15.18 -10.35
CA GLU A 48 21.51 -14.32 -11.53
C GLU A 48 21.53 -15.08 -12.86
N GLN A 49 21.75 -16.39 -12.84
CA GLN A 49 21.67 -17.23 -14.04
C GLN A 49 20.22 -17.58 -14.42
N GLN A 50 19.28 -17.46 -13.47
CA GLN A 50 17.88 -17.88 -13.64
C GLN A 50 16.90 -16.71 -13.66
N VAL A 51 17.21 -15.63 -12.94
CA VAL A 51 16.36 -14.45 -12.85
C VAL A 51 17.21 -13.19 -12.70
N THR A 52 16.78 -12.12 -13.34
CA THR A 52 17.44 -10.80 -13.26
C THR A 52 16.72 -9.87 -12.29
N GLU A 53 17.44 -8.85 -11.78
CA GLU A 53 16.84 -7.78 -10.97
C GLU A 53 15.65 -7.12 -11.69
N ASP A 54 15.80 -6.83 -12.99
CA ASP A 54 14.78 -6.14 -13.79
C ASP A 54 13.49 -6.98 -13.90
N GLU A 55 13.59 -8.30 -14.01
CA GLU A 55 12.43 -9.20 -14.02
C GLU A 55 11.69 -9.21 -12.67
N ILE A 56 12.43 -9.17 -11.56
CA ILE A 56 11.84 -9.08 -10.22
C ILE A 56 11.14 -7.73 -10.04
N ARG A 57 11.82 -6.64 -10.41
CA ARG A 57 11.29 -5.27 -10.36
C ARG A 57 10.02 -5.13 -11.18
N ALA A 58 10.02 -5.61 -12.43
CA ALA A 58 8.86 -5.54 -13.32
C ALA A 58 7.64 -6.30 -12.75
N ARG A 59 7.86 -7.44 -12.08
CA ARG A 59 6.77 -8.18 -11.41
C ARG A 59 6.20 -7.41 -10.23
N LEU A 60 7.05 -6.79 -9.41
CA LEU A 60 6.62 -5.96 -8.27
C LEU A 60 5.87 -4.71 -8.72
N GLU A 61 6.32 -4.08 -9.81
CA GLU A 61 5.67 -2.93 -10.42
C GLU A 61 4.30 -3.28 -11.00
N THR A 62 4.22 -4.37 -11.77
CA THR A 62 2.95 -4.88 -12.33
C THR A 62 1.95 -5.24 -11.23
N ALA A 63 2.42 -5.73 -10.08
CA ALA A 63 1.58 -6.03 -8.93
C ALA A 63 1.19 -4.77 -8.11
N GLY A 64 1.77 -3.61 -8.41
CA GLY A 64 1.46 -2.33 -7.78
C GLY A 64 2.20 -2.07 -6.47
N TYR A 65 3.32 -2.75 -6.20
CA TYR A 65 4.05 -2.62 -4.93
C TYR A 65 5.07 -1.48 -4.89
N LEU A 66 5.59 -1.05 -6.06
CA LEU A 66 6.59 0.02 -6.18
C LEU A 66 5.98 1.43 -6.30
N GLY A 67 4.66 1.55 -6.33
CA GLY A 67 3.98 2.84 -6.44
C GLY A 67 4.10 3.69 -5.17
N GLU A 68 3.80 4.98 -5.30
CA GLU A 68 3.66 5.87 -4.15
C GLU A 68 2.32 5.67 -3.45
N LEU A 69 2.35 5.65 -2.11
CA LEU A 69 1.14 5.69 -1.30
C LEU A 69 0.64 7.13 -1.27
N ALA A 70 -0.29 7.47 -2.15
CA ALA A 70 -0.96 8.77 -2.16
C ALA A 70 -1.86 8.94 -0.93
N LEU A 71 -1.27 9.36 0.19
CA LEU A 71 -2.03 9.75 1.37
C LEU A 71 -2.51 11.19 1.20
N PRO A 72 -3.83 11.45 1.32
CA PRO A 72 -4.34 12.81 1.35
C PRO A 72 -3.71 13.56 2.54
N ALA A 73 -2.99 14.64 2.26
CA ALA A 73 -2.45 15.52 3.28
C ALA A 73 -3.50 16.56 3.68
N GLU A 74 -3.73 16.73 4.98
CA GLU A 74 -4.53 17.85 5.48
C GLU A 74 -3.72 19.15 5.35
N THR A 75 -4.35 20.22 4.86
CA THR A 75 -3.66 21.49 4.56
C THR A 75 -3.29 22.30 5.80
N GLY A 76 -3.79 21.92 6.98
CA GLY A 76 -3.58 22.64 8.24
C GLY A 76 -4.22 24.04 8.31
N SER A 77 -4.81 24.52 7.21
CA SER A 77 -5.52 25.79 7.11
C SER A 77 -7.01 25.64 7.39
N ALA A 78 -7.64 26.71 7.87
CA ALA A 78 -9.09 26.73 8.06
C ALA A 78 -9.80 26.55 6.71
N ALA A 79 -10.91 25.82 6.73
CA ALA A 79 -11.80 25.58 5.58
C ALA A 79 -12.21 26.86 4.81
N THR A 80 -12.21 27.99 5.51
CA THR A 80 -12.61 29.31 5.03
C THR A 80 -11.47 30.08 4.35
N GLU A 81 -10.23 29.58 4.45
CA GLU A 81 -9.01 30.23 3.95
C GLU A 81 -8.37 29.46 2.79
N THR A 82 -9.01 28.40 2.29
CA THR A 82 -8.51 27.67 1.12
C THR A 82 -8.71 28.49 -0.15
N ASP A 83 -7.60 28.94 -0.75
CA ASP A 83 -7.49 29.59 -2.08
C ASP A 83 -7.97 28.65 -3.21
N GLY A 84 -9.26 28.33 -3.24
CA GLY A 84 -9.91 27.56 -4.32
C GLY A 84 -9.61 26.06 -4.38
N GLN A 85 -8.80 25.51 -3.47
CA GLN A 85 -8.59 24.05 -3.37
C GLN A 85 -9.74 23.39 -2.58
N PRO A 86 -10.31 22.25 -3.04
CA PRO A 86 -11.34 21.54 -2.29
C PRO A 86 -10.73 20.99 -1.00
N PRO A 87 -11.25 21.36 0.18
CA PRO A 87 -10.68 20.91 1.43
C PRO A 87 -10.88 19.40 1.65
N TYR A 88 -9.80 18.69 1.99
CA TYR A 88 -9.88 17.31 2.44
C TYR A 88 -10.12 17.29 3.96
N PHE A 89 -11.33 16.88 4.38
CA PHE A 89 -11.65 16.70 5.79
C PHE A 89 -11.77 15.21 6.14
N ARG A 90 -11.16 14.81 7.25
CA ARG A 90 -11.68 13.67 8.02
C ARG A 90 -13.09 14.04 8.50
N LYS A 91 -14.12 13.42 7.93
CA LYS A 91 -15.50 13.67 8.31
C LYS A 91 -15.76 13.14 9.72
N THR A 92 -15.52 13.98 10.72
CA THR A 92 -15.99 13.79 12.09
C THR A 92 -17.27 14.60 12.26
N ALA A 93 -18.37 13.91 12.55
CA ALA A 93 -19.65 14.55 12.83
C ALA A 93 -19.96 14.36 14.32
N VAL A 94 -20.33 15.44 15.00
CA VAL A 94 -20.77 15.42 16.39
C VAL A 94 -22.28 15.59 16.40
N PHE A 95 -23.02 14.59 16.87
CA PHE A 95 -24.46 14.67 17.05
C PHE A 95 -24.80 14.94 18.51
N ALA A 96 -25.69 15.90 18.78
CA ALA A 96 -26.11 16.24 20.14
C ALA A 96 -26.75 15.04 20.88
N GLN A 97 -27.37 14.11 20.14
CA GLN A 97 -27.99 12.89 20.70
C GLN A 97 -26.98 11.82 21.15
N THR A 98 -25.73 11.83 20.67
CA THR A 98 -24.72 10.80 21.00
C THR A 98 -23.94 11.06 22.29
N GLY A 99 -24.25 12.13 23.04
CA GLY A 99 -23.60 12.42 24.31
C GLY A 99 -22.07 12.57 24.18
N LYS A 100 -21.29 11.84 25.00
CA LYS A 100 -19.82 11.83 24.97
C LYS A 100 -19.22 10.79 24.01
N THR A 101 -20.01 10.24 23.09
CA THR A 101 -19.56 9.20 22.17
C THR A 101 -19.07 9.83 20.87
N VAL A 102 -17.83 9.50 20.48
CA VAL A 102 -17.28 9.83 19.16
C VAL A 102 -17.53 8.64 18.24
N SER A 103 -18.19 8.87 17.11
CA SER A 103 -18.40 7.86 16.06
C SER A 103 -17.90 8.40 14.72
N PHE A 104 -17.25 7.54 13.94
CA PHE A 104 -16.73 7.86 12.62
C PHE A 104 -17.60 7.16 11.56
N ALA A 105 -18.06 7.90 10.55
CA ALA A 105 -18.81 7.37 9.42
C ALA A 105 -18.29 7.97 8.13
N GLN A 106 -17.97 7.12 7.15
CA GLN A 106 -17.56 7.54 5.82
C GLN A 106 -18.57 6.98 4.81
N GLN A 107 -19.20 7.87 4.06
CA GLN A 107 -20.00 7.47 2.91
C GLN A 107 -19.04 7.19 1.75
N VAL A 108 -18.78 5.91 1.49
CA VAL A 108 -17.95 5.44 0.38
C VAL A 108 -18.85 5.03 -0.78
N SER A 109 -18.55 5.49 -1.99
CA SER A 109 -19.17 4.96 -3.20
C SER A 109 -18.74 3.51 -3.36
N TYR A 110 -19.68 2.62 -3.66
CA TYR A 110 -19.35 1.22 -3.95
C TYR A 110 -18.62 1.15 -5.30
N GLU A 111 -17.34 0.84 -5.28
CA GLU A 111 -16.51 0.71 -6.49
C GLU A 111 -16.33 -0.75 -6.96
N GLY A 112 -17.01 -1.72 -6.31
CA GLY A 112 -16.83 -3.15 -6.62
C GLY A 112 -15.46 -3.72 -6.23
N ARG A 113 -14.66 -2.93 -5.51
CA ARG A 113 -13.32 -3.26 -5.02
C ARG A 113 -13.36 -3.33 -3.49
N PRO A 114 -12.46 -4.06 -2.83
CA PRO A 114 -12.30 -3.98 -1.39
C PRO A 114 -12.16 -2.50 -0.98
N LEU A 115 -12.70 -2.15 0.20
CA LEU A 115 -12.69 -0.79 0.74
C LEU A 115 -11.28 -0.15 0.72
N TRP A 116 -10.24 -0.97 0.79
CA TRP A 116 -8.86 -0.59 0.54
C TRP A 116 -8.34 -1.28 -0.72
N PRO A 117 -7.75 -0.53 -1.68
CA PRO A 117 -7.08 -1.13 -2.82
C PRO A 117 -5.82 -1.83 -2.33
N CYS A 118 -5.91 -3.15 -2.17
CA CYS A 118 -4.79 -4.01 -1.81
C CYS A 118 -4.04 -4.40 -3.10
N PRO A 119 -2.78 -3.97 -3.29
CA PRO A 119 -1.96 -4.40 -4.42
C PRO A 119 -1.87 -5.92 -4.49
N GLY A 120 -1.75 -6.49 -5.69
CA GLY A 120 -1.70 -7.94 -5.90
C GLY A 120 -3.01 -8.72 -5.68
N THR A 121 -4.08 -8.10 -5.16
CA THR A 121 -5.39 -8.78 -4.94
C THR A 121 -6.53 -8.28 -5.82
N ASN A 122 -6.33 -7.19 -6.56
CA ASN A 122 -7.29 -6.71 -7.56
C ASN A 122 -7.24 -7.65 -8.78
N LYS A 123 -8.16 -8.62 -8.83
CA LYS A 123 -8.51 -9.38 -10.04
C LYS A 123 -9.74 -8.77 -10.68
#